data_AF-A0A6N8A3N3-F1
#
_entry.id   AF-A0A6N8A3N3-F1
#
_cell.length_a   1.000
_cell.length_b   1.000
_cell.length_c   1.000
_cell.angle_alpha   90.00
_cell.angle_beta   90.00
_cell.angle_gamma   90.00
#
_symmetry.space_group_name_H-M   'P 1'
#
loop_
_entity.id
_entity.type
_entity.pdbx_description
1 polymer ?
#
loop_
_entity_poly.entity_id
_entity_poly.type
_entity_poly.pdbx_seq_one_letter_code
_entity_poly.pdbx_strand_id
1 'polypeptide(L)'
;DMDMDLEAELGIDSIKQVEILSALREALPDMPELDPGSLSELRTLSEIAGAIAPDHGAVQMTLETGVPGGRDSVAPSRLDPNPAEFLQNAERRGLFRQTVGLGEAPIHNRSDRPVISSRTHVEVTAHSEQLAPELVSFFGRYGIEAKVVDTPSDKVDMLIVTAGLDQRLSAYEQHEAALTCSRAVAGRMGSVGGRCIFLQATGGDFGQGLTSLDAAEHGGISGVAKTASHEWPAAVVRVIDLDLANRTMIETITSLGMEILFGGDCVEVGLPTDGRRLTPVVRPVAYSDAGVTLVDGDAVVISGGGRSITAACAIRLAGVARLKLLLLGRTELVDWPEDLPKDLNLQQLRTALVAKARTDGQKATISDISRRADQMIASLEIRATLKAIREAGSEASYVPVDITDVVRTKMAIERFRASAGRIAGVIHGAGVNHDKLIKDKTADQLKSVYRTKVDGFKALWSAVAQDAPKFVAMFSSIAGRFGNPGQADYAMANEILSRFAWALQNSHPDTRFVALDWGAWDGGMVTDAVKAQFEARGVPLIPLDTGSHALLCEILAEGVAHPEIVFAGLPEAMLPDHVQDGGTGVQRKPGIQVA
;
A
#
# COMPACT_ATOMS: atom_id res chain seq x y z
N ASP A 1 1.42 28.59 25.50
CA ASP A 1 1.88 29.82 26.14
C ASP A 1 2.46 30.67 25.01
N MET A 2 2.07 31.95 24.90
CA MET A 2 2.35 32.77 23.70
C MET A 2 3.78 33.33 23.67
N ASP A 3 4.46 33.30 24.81
CA ASP A 3 5.83 33.82 24.97
C ASP A 3 6.90 32.70 24.82
N MET A 4 6.50 31.50 24.38
CA MET A 4 7.44 30.39 24.13
C MET A 4 8.28 30.63 22.88
N ASP A 5 9.56 30.26 22.95
CA ASP A 5 10.50 30.41 21.84
C ASP A 5 10.18 29.43 20.70
N LEU A 6 9.94 29.98 19.52
CA LEU A 6 9.46 29.26 18.34
C LEU A 6 10.43 28.17 17.88
N GLU A 7 11.73 28.41 17.96
CA GLU A 7 12.75 27.46 17.49
C GLU A 7 13.18 26.51 18.61
N ALA A 8 13.50 27.04 19.79
CA ALA A 8 14.09 26.28 20.88
C ALA A 8 13.07 25.42 21.67
N GLU A 9 11.81 25.87 21.78
CA GLU A 9 10.80 25.19 22.59
C GLU A 9 9.68 24.54 21.75
N LEU A 10 9.38 25.11 20.58
CA LEU A 10 8.33 24.61 19.69
C LEU A 10 8.86 23.90 18.43
N GLY A 11 10.17 23.96 18.16
CA GLY A 11 10.81 23.29 17.02
C GLY A 11 10.30 23.78 15.66
N ILE A 12 9.84 25.02 15.60
CA ILE A 12 9.36 25.71 14.40
C ILE A 12 10.55 26.50 13.86
N ASP A 13 11.19 25.96 12.82
CA ASP A 13 12.27 26.62 12.11
C ASP A 13 11.77 27.79 11.24
N SER A 14 12.71 28.57 10.71
CA SER A 14 12.42 29.74 9.87
C SER A 14 11.68 29.40 8.58
N ILE A 15 11.72 28.14 8.10
CA ILE A 15 10.97 27.68 6.92
C ILE A 15 9.50 27.49 7.28
N LYS A 16 9.20 26.79 8.37
CA LYS A 16 7.82 26.63 8.87
C LYS A 16 7.18 27.95 9.28
N GLN A 17 7.95 28.91 9.79
CA GLN A 17 7.42 30.24 10.10
C GLN A 17 6.90 30.96 8.84
N VAL A 18 7.62 30.84 7.71
CA VAL A 18 7.20 31.43 6.42
C VAL A 18 5.94 30.73 5.87
N GLU A 19 5.84 29.41 6.03
CA GLU A 19 4.62 28.65 5.66
C GLU A 19 3.40 29.06 6.50
N ILE A 20 3.57 29.21 7.81
CA ILE A 20 2.51 29.66 8.72
C ILE A 20 2.06 31.08 8.37
N LEU A 21 2.99 32.00 8.08
CA LEU A 21 2.66 33.36 7.66
C LEU A 21 1.96 33.40 6.29
N SER A 22 2.32 32.49 5.39
CA SER A 22 1.63 32.35 4.10
C SER A 22 0.20 31.85 4.27
N ALA A 23 -0.01 30.85 5.13
CA ALA A 23 -1.34 30.36 5.50
C ALA A 23 -2.17 31.43 6.22
N LEU A 24 -1.54 32.27 7.07
CA LEU A 24 -2.22 33.40 7.72
C LEU A 24 -2.64 34.47 6.72
N ARG A 25 -1.83 34.78 5.70
CA ARG A 25 -2.20 35.73 4.63
C ARG A 25 -3.37 35.24 3.79
N GLU A 26 -3.46 33.93 3.55
CA GLU A 26 -4.61 33.34 2.86
C GLU A 26 -5.89 33.43 3.70
N ALA A 27 -5.78 33.26 5.02
CA ALA A 27 -6.92 33.36 5.94
C ALA A 27 -7.30 34.82 6.29
N LEU A 28 -6.35 35.76 6.22
CA LEU A 28 -6.49 37.18 6.55
C LEU A 28 -5.92 38.06 5.42
N PRO A 29 -6.71 38.37 4.38
CA PRO A 29 -6.23 39.04 3.17
C PRO A 29 -5.72 40.48 3.38
N ASP A 30 -6.14 41.15 4.45
CA ASP A 30 -5.80 42.55 4.78
C ASP A 30 -4.55 42.68 5.69
N MET A 31 -3.78 41.60 5.84
CA MET A 31 -2.60 41.54 6.70
C MET A 31 -1.44 42.41 6.16
N PRO A 32 -0.77 43.24 7.00
CA PRO A 32 0.39 44.04 6.58
C PRO A 32 1.55 43.18 6.08
N GLU A 33 2.26 43.64 5.05
CA GLU A 33 3.41 42.93 4.51
C GLU A 33 4.63 43.10 5.44
N LEU A 34 5.05 42.01 6.08
CA LEU A 34 6.27 41.97 6.91
C LEU A 34 7.50 41.71 6.02
N ASP A 35 8.55 42.52 6.19
CA ASP A 35 9.84 42.36 5.51
C ASP A 35 10.52 41.04 5.95
N PRO A 36 10.94 40.16 5.01
CA PRO A 36 11.63 38.91 5.33
C PRO A 36 12.87 39.06 6.23
N GLY A 37 13.53 40.23 6.20
CA GLY A 37 14.67 40.53 7.07
C GLY A 37 14.31 40.72 8.55
N SER A 38 13.06 41.10 8.86
CA SER A 38 12.57 41.31 10.22
C SER A 38 12.01 40.03 10.88
N LEU A 39 11.76 38.98 10.08
CA LEU A 39 11.16 37.73 10.56
C LEU A 39 12.13 36.89 11.43
N SER A 40 13.44 37.01 11.21
CA SER A 40 14.44 36.32 12.03
C SER A 40 14.62 36.91 13.43
N GLU A 41 14.06 38.09 13.69
CA GLU A 41 14.18 38.78 14.98
C GLU A 41 13.00 38.50 15.92
N LEU A 42 11.88 37.98 15.41
CA LEU A 42 10.68 37.64 16.20
C LEU A 42 10.76 36.18 16.65
N ARG A 43 10.86 35.95 17.97
CA ARG A 43 11.14 34.62 18.54
C ARG A 43 9.93 33.98 19.19
N THR A 44 8.85 34.72 19.38
CA THR A 44 7.63 34.23 20.06
C THR A 44 6.37 34.52 19.27
N LEU A 45 5.29 33.78 19.53
CA LEU A 45 3.98 34.02 18.92
C LEU A 45 3.37 35.36 19.36
N SER A 46 3.71 35.82 20.56
CA SER A 46 3.31 37.11 21.13
C SER A 46 3.88 38.29 20.32
N GLU A 47 5.16 38.20 19.94
CA GLU A 47 5.85 39.22 19.13
C GLU A 47 5.32 39.26 17.68
N ILE A 48 5.02 38.09 17.10
CA ILE A 48 4.39 37.99 15.77
C ILE A 48 2.98 38.59 15.80
N ALA A 49 2.16 38.27 16.80
CA ALA A 49 0.82 38.83 16.94
C ALA A 49 0.84 40.35 17.16
N GLY A 50 1.79 40.86 17.94
CA GLY A 50 1.98 42.30 18.18
C GLY A 50 2.43 43.09 16.94
N ALA A 51 3.19 42.46 16.04
CA ALA A 51 3.61 43.09 14.77
C ALA A 51 2.48 43.17 13.72
N ILE A 52 1.46 42.32 13.84
CA ILE A 52 0.42 42.15 12.81
C ILE A 52 -0.85 42.96 13.10
N ALA A 53 -1.12 43.35 14.35
CA ALA A 53 -2.36 44.06 14.70
C ALA A 53 -2.17 45.08 15.86
N PRO A 54 -2.03 46.39 15.59
CA PRO A 54 -2.36 47.41 16.57
C PRO A 54 -3.88 47.65 16.55
N ASP A 55 -4.56 47.09 17.56
CA ASP A 55 -5.99 47.26 17.90
C ASP A 55 -7.06 46.82 16.88
N HIS A 56 -7.88 45.82 17.25
CA HIS A 56 -9.35 45.93 17.27
C HIS A 56 -10.08 44.63 17.74
N GLY A 57 -10.90 44.80 18.80
CA GLY A 57 -12.35 44.53 18.83
C GLY A 57 -12.91 43.13 18.49
N ALA A 58 -13.39 42.43 19.53
CA ALA A 58 -14.11 41.16 19.46
C ALA A 58 -15.41 41.18 18.63
N VAL A 59 -15.71 40.07 17.94
CA VAL A 59 -17.04 39.76 17.38
C VAL A 59 -17.43 38.32 17.71
N GLN A 60 -18.63 38.17 18.29
CA GLN A 60 -19.32 36.92 18.64
C GLN A 60 -20.14 36.39 17.44
N MET A 61 -20.16 35.07 17.21
CA MET A 61 -21.18 34.41 16.39
C MET A 61 -22.00 33.42 17.22
N THR A 62 -23.33 33.56 17.14
CA THR A 62 -24.35 32.69 17.73
C THR A 62 -24.68 31.51 16.81
N LEU A 63 -24.85 30.32 17.39
CA LEU A 63 -25.34 29.10 16.73
C LEU A 63 -26.82 28.89 17.06
N GLU A 64 -27.66 28.78 16.02
CA GLU A 64 -29.04 28.29 16.14
C GLU A 64 -29.09 26.77 16.09
N THR A 65 -29.91 26.18 16.96
CA THR A 65 -30.12 24.75 17.14
C THR A 65 -31.40 24.29 16.43
N GLY A 66 -31.30 23.26 15.60
CA GLY A 66 -32.44 22.58 14.99
C GLY A 66 -32.29 21.06 15.13
N VAL A 67 -33.15 20.44 15.95
CA VAL A 67 -33.24 18.99 16.13
C VAL A 67 -34.34 18.43 15.21
N PRO A 68 -34.11 17.35 14.45
CA PRO A 68 -35.19 16.53 13.93
C PRO A 68 -35.38 15.28 14.80
N GLY A 69 -36.62 15.07 15.24
CA GLY A 69 -37.03 13.94 16.06
C GLY A 69 -37.30 12.64 15.30
N GLY A 70 -37.30 11.57 16.09
CA GLY A 70 -38.15 10.38 15.97
C GLY A 70 -38.07 9.56 14.69
N ARG A 71 -37.41 8.40 14.75
CA ARG A 71 -37.72 7.27 13.85
C ARG A 71 -37.82 5.96 14.63
N ASP A 72 -38.91 5.26 14.35
CA ASP A 72 -39.30 3.97 14.85
C ASP A 72 -38.25 2.89 14.62
N SER A 73 -38.16 1.95 15.57
CA SER A 73 -37.29 0.79 15.52
C SER A 73 -37.78 -0.21 14.46
N VAL A 74 -37.24 -0.11 13.26
CA VAL A 74 -37.31 -1.16 12.23
C VAL A 74 -36.17 -2.15 12.52
N ALA A 75 -36.48 -3.44 12.62
CA ALA A 75 -35.46 -4.48 12.70
C ALA A 75 -34.51 -4.35 11.49
N PRO A 76 -33.18 -4.45 11.66
CA PRO A 76 -32.25 -4.21 10.56
C PRO A 76 -32.54 -5.17 9.41
N SER A 77 -32.91 -4.61 8.25
CA SER A 77 -33.04 -5.36 7.01
C SER A 77 -31.67 -5.91 6.62
N ARG A 78 -31.57 -7.20 6.32
CA ARG A 78 -30.33 -7.83 5.85
C ARG A 78 -29.79 -7.09 4.62
N LEU A 79 -28.49 -6.83 4.62
CA LEU A 79 -27.83 -6.05 3.59
C LEU A 79 -27.61 -6.94 2.35
N ASP A 80 -28.28 -6.61 1.25
CA ASP A 80 -28.04 -7.21 -0.06
C ASP A 80 -26.88 -6.45 -0.73
N PRO A 81 -25.79 -7.12 -1.18
CA PRO A 81 -24.69 -6.47 -1.87
C PRO A 81 -25.08 -5.86 -3.23
N ASN A 82 -26.17 -6.27 -3.90
CA ASN A 82 -26.62 -5.79 -5.22
C ASN A 82 -25.47 -5.24 -6.13
N PRO A 83 -24.64 -6.12 -6.74
CA PRO A 83 -23.45 -5.71 -7.49
C PRO A 83 -23.75 -4.77 -8.67
N ALA A 84 -24.93 -4.90 -9.29
CA ALA A 84 -25.35 -4.05 -10.40
C ALA A 84 -25.61 -2.60 -9.96
N GLU A 85 -26.29 -2.42 -8.82
CA GLU A 85 -26.49 -1.10 -8.21
C GLU A 85 -25.16 -0.50 -7.72
N PHE A 86 -24.28 -1.33 -7.15
CA PHE A 86 -22.95 -0.90 -6.75
C PHE A 86 -22.15 -0.34 -7.92
N LEU A 87 -22.03 -1.05 -9.05
CA LEU A 87 -21.24 -0.58 -10.20
C LEU A 87 -21.72 0.78 -10.72
N GLN A 88 -23.05 0.97 -10.83
CA GLN A 88 -23.63 2.26 -11.25
C GLN A 88 -23.31 3.40 -10.28
N ASN A 89 -23.26 3.12 -8.97
CA ASN A 89 -22.92 4.09 -7.94
C ASN A 89 -21.41 4.36 -7.86
N ALA A 90 -20.59 3.33 -8.02
CA ALA A 90 -19.14 3.37 -7.95
C ALA A 90 -18.54 4.18 -9.10
N GLU A 91 -18.99 3.95 -10.33
CA GLU A 91 -18.52 4.69 -11.51
C GLU A 91 -18.83 6.19 -11.40
N ARG A 92 -20.03 6.55 -10.91
CA ARG A 92 -20.40 7.96 -10.63
C ARG A 92 -19.51 8.63 -9.60
N ARG A 93 -18.86 7.84 -8.74
CA ARG A 93 -17.92 8.31 -7.71
C ARG A 93 -16.47 8.13 -8.12
N GLY A 94 -16.20 7.80 -9.39
CA GLY A 94 -14.85 7.66 -9.95
C GLY A 94 -14.12 6.38 -9.52
N LEU A 95 -14.83 5.36 -9.04
CA LEU A 95 -14.26 4.06 -8.68
C LEU A 95 -14.54 3.04 -9.79
N PHE A 96 -13.49 2.53 -10.42
CA PHE A 96 -13.57 1.51 -11.45
C PHE A 96 -13.09 0.17 -10.92
N ARG A 97 -13.83 -0.90 -11.27
CA ARG A 97 -13.48 -2.29 -10.98
C ARG A 97 -12.76 -2.89 -12.18
N GLN A 98 -11.57 -3.44 -11.96
CA GLN A 98 -10.78 -4.05 -13.03
C GLN A 98 -10.08 -5.32 -12.55
N THR A 99 -9.75 -6.22 -13.47
CA THR A 99 -9.01 -7.46 -13.18
C THR A 99 -7.64 -7.43 -13.84
N VAL A 100 -6.68 -8.17 -13.27
CA VAL A 100 -5.30 -8.25 -13.77
C VAL A 100 -5.04 -9.58 -14.43
N GLY A 101 -5.05 -9.64 -15.75
CA GLY A 101 -4.69 -10.85 -16.52
C GLY A 101 -3.30 -10.76 -17.12
N LEU A 102 -3.01 -11.64 -18.07
CA LEU A 102 -1.83 -11.56 -18.95
C LEU A 102 -2.24 -11.25 -20.38
N GLY A 103 -1.46 -10.41 -21.04
CA GLY A 103 -1.55 -10.12 -22.47
C GLY A 103 -0.19 -10.27 -23.14
N GLU A 104 -0.15 -10.12 -24.47
CA GLU A 104 1.12 -10.05 -25.19
C GLU A 104 1.84 -8.75 -24.82
N ALA A 105 3.11 -8.86 -24.44
CA ALA A 105 3.92 -7.72 -24.09
C ALA A 105 4.30 -6.93 -25.36
N PRO A 106 3.98 -5.63 -25.43
CA PRO A 106 4.33 -4.82 -26.58
C PRO A 106 5.84 -4.64 -26.70
N ILE A 107 6.33 -4.54 -27.94
CA ILE A 107 7.72 -4.19 -28.22
C ILE A 107 7.75 -2.72 -28.64
N HIS A 108 7.83 -1.83 -27.65
CA HIS A 108 8.06 -0.41 -27.91
C HIS A 108 9.56 -0.18 -28.19
N ASN A 109 9.85 0.82 -29.04
CA ASN A 109 11.22 1.23 -29.38
C ASN A 109 12.12 0.08 -29.87
N ARG A 110 11.56 -0.86 -30.65
CA ARG A 110 12.32 -1.95 -31.26
C ARG A 110 13.41 -1.38 -32.18
N SER A 111 14.65 -1.76 -31.91
CA SER A 111 15.80 -1.43 -32.74
C SER A 111 16.39 -2.72 -33.33
N ASP A 112 16.79 -2.68 -34.60
CA ASP A 112 17.56 -3.76 -35.24
C ASP A 112 19.00 -3.84 -34.71
N ARG A 113 19.41 -2.84 -33.92
CA ARG A 113 20.69 -2.80 -33.20
C ARG A 113 20.47 -3.04 -31.70
N PRO A 114 21.41 -3.70 -31.01
CA PRO A 114 21.34 -3.85 -29.57
C PRO A 114 21.17 -2.49 -28.89
N VAL A 115 20.36 -2.43 -27.83
CA VAL A 115 20.13 -1.17 -27.10
C VAL A 115 21.34 -0.74 -26.25
N ILE A 116 22.36 -1.59 -26.20
CA ILE A 116 23.65 -1.32 -25.55
C ILE A 116 24.78 -1.36 -26.57
N SER A 117 25.82 -0.56 -26.33
CA SER A 117 27.00 -0.45 -27.19
C SER A 117 28.25 -0.96 -26.49
N SER A 118 29.37 -1.09 -27.21
CA SER A 118 30.66 -1.45 -26.60
C SER A 118 31.20 -0.42 -25.61
N ARG A 119 30.60 0.77 -25.51
CA ARG A 119 30.94 1.81 -24.51
C ARG A 119 30.05 1.78 -23.27
N THR A 120 28.99 0.97 -23.28
CA THR A 120 28.05 0.87 -22.18
C THR A 120 28.69 0.07 -21.05
N HIS A 121 28.84 0.66 -19.87
CA HIS A 121 29.33 -0.05 -18.69
C HIS A 121 28.21 -0.89 -18.10
N VAL A 122 28.27 -2.21 -18.32
CA VAL A 122 27.27 -3.19 -17.85
C VAL A 122 27.77 -3.93 -16.61
N GLU A 123 26.94 -3.98 -15.57
CA GLU A 123 27.17 -4.78 -14.37
C GLU A 123 26.03 -5.79 -14.16
N VAL A 124 26.39 -7.03 -13.83
CA VAL A 124 25.46 -8.10 -13.46
C VAL A 124 25.74 -8.48 -12.02
N THR A 125 24.74 -8.46 -11.14
CA THR A 125 24.99 -8.80 -9.73
C THR A 125 25.33 -10.28 -9.55
N ALA A 126 26.16 -10.60 -8.57
CA ALA A 126 26.69 -11.95 -8.34
C ALA A 126 25.71 -12.94 -7.67
N HIS A 127 24.52 -12.49 -7.24
CA HIS A 127 23.53 -13.32 -6.52
C HIS A 127 23.21 -14.65 -7.24
N SER A 128 23.07 -14.62 -8.57
CA SER A 128 22.94 -15.86 -9.35
C SER A 128 24.32 -16.35 -9.85
N GLU A 129 24.96 -17.22 -9.06
CA GLU A 129 26.35 -17.69 -9.30
C GLU A 129 26.57 -18.35 -10.67
N GLN A 130 25.59 -19.07 -11.18
CA GLN A 130 25.70 -19.77 -12.47
C GLN A 130 25.25 -18.89 -13.63
N LEU A 131 24.17 -18.13 -13.47
CA LEU A 131 23.57 -17.35 -14.56
C LEU A 131 24.37 -16.09 -14.86
N ALA A 132 24.90 -15.40 -13.84
CA ALA A 132 25.59 -14.13 -14.03
C ALA A 132 26.85 -14.24 -14.93
N PRO A 133 27.75 -15.22 -14.73
CA PRO A 133 28.90 -15.41 -15.63
C PRO A 133 28.52 -15.81 -17.05
N GLU A 134 27.49 -16.67 -17.20
CA GLU A 134 27.00 -17.08 -18.52
C GLU A 134 26.35 -15.93 -19.28
N LEU A 135 25.66 -15.03 -18.58
CA LEU A 135 25.07 -13.84 -19.19
C LEU A 135 26.15 -12.84 -19.63
N VAL A 136 27.21 -12.66 -18.83
CA VAL A 136 28.40 -11.88 -19.23
C VAL A 136 29.07 -12.49 -20.46
N SER A 137 29.25 -13.81 -20.50
CA SER A 137 29.78 -14.54 -21.66
C SER A 137 28.90 -14.34 -22.90
N PHE A 138 27.57 -14.38 -22.72
CA PHE A 138 26.61 -14.09 -23.79
C PHE A 138 26.82 -12.68 -24.37
N PHE A 139 26.96 -11.65 -23.54
CA PHE A 139 27.22 -10.28 -24.01
C PHE A 139 28.57 -10.14 -24.73
N GLY A 140 29.61 -10.86 -24.28
CA GLY A 140 30.91 -10.88 -24.94
C GLY A 140 30.85 -11.35 -26.40
N ARG A 141 29.93 -12.28 -26.73
CA ARG A 141 29.70 -12.72 -28.13
C ARG A 141 29.13 -11.63 -29.04
N TYR A 142 28.53 -10.59 -28.45
CA TYR A 142 28.03 -9.40 -29.14
C TYR A 142 28.98 -8.20 -29.04
N GLY A 143 30.20 -8.38 -28.51
CA GLY A 143 31.20 -7.32 -28.37
C GLY A 143 30.87 -6.31 -27.27
N ILE A 144 30.06 -6.69 -26.29
CA ILE A 144 29.68 -5.86 -25.16
C ILE A 144 30.48 -6.30 -23.93
N GLU A 145 31.13 -5.34 -23.28
CA GLU A 145 31.87 -5.58 -22.04
C GLU A 145 30.93 -5.50 -20.84
N ALA A 146 30.83 -6.61 -20.10
CA ALA A 146 30.04 -6.71 -18.88
C ALA A 146 30.87 -7.38 -17.79
N LYS A 147 30.59 -7.07 -16.52
CA LYS A 147 31.25 -7.71 -15.38
C LYS A 147 30.26 -8.16 -14.33
N VAL A 148 30.60 -9.26 -13.65
CA VAL A 148 29.88 -9.69 -12.45
C VAL A 148 30.38 -8.89 -11.25
N VAL A 149 29.48 -8.40 -10.41
CA VAL A 149 29.80 -7.59 -9.22
C VAL A 149 28.98 -8.03 -8.00
N ASP A 150 29.58 -7.94 -6.81
CA ASP A 150 28.83 -8.12 -5.56
C ASP A 150 28.04 -6.86 -5.20
N THR A 151 28.68 -5.69 -5.36
CA THR A 151 28.06 -4.37 -5.12
C THR A 151 28.07 -3.55 -6.39
N PRO A 152 26.91 -3.07 -6.87
CA PRO A 152 26.83 -2.20 -8.03
C PRO A 152 27.56 -0.88 -7.83
N SER A 153 28.21 -0.39 -8.89
CA SER A 153 28.80 0.96 -8.92
C SER A 153 27.74 2.02 -9.20
N ASP A 154 27.87 3.18 -8.55
CA ASP A 154 27.12 4.41 -8.86
C ASP A 154 27.44 5.02 -10.24
N LYS A 155 28.32 4.39 -11.03
CA LYS A 155 28.70 4.80 -12.40
C LYS A 155 28.19 3.87 -13.49
N VAL A 156 27.47 2.82 -13.15
CA VAL A 156 27.00 1.79 -14.09
C VAL A 156 25.95 2.34 -15.07
N ASP A 157 26.14 2.13 -16.38
CA ASP A 157 25.15 2.52 -17.39
C ASP A 157 23.96 1.55 -17.42
N MET A 158 24.23 0.26 -17.23
CA MET A 158 23.23 -0.80 -17.15
C MET A 158 23.50 -1.74 -15.99
N LEU A 159 22.57 -1.82 -15.04
CA LEU A 159 22.58 -2.81 -13.97
C LEU A 159 21.58 -3.93 -14.26
N ILE A 160 22.03 -5.18 -14.11
CA ILE A 160 21.17 -6.37 -14.12
C ILE A 160 21.18 -6.99 -12.72
N VAL A 161 20.06 -6.88 -12.01
CA VAL A 161 19.87 -7.36 -10.65
C VAL A 161 19.35 -8.79 -10.68
N THR A 162 20.21 -9.73 -10.30
CA THR A 162 19.96 -11.18 -10.32
C THR A 162 19.43 -11.74 -8.99
N ALA A 163 19.21 -10.88 -7.99
CA ALA A 163 18.78 -11.27 -6.64
C ALA A 163 17.51 -12.13 -6.64
N GLY A 164 16.53 -11.82 -7.50
CA GLY A 164 15.28 -12.60 -7.61
C GLY A 164 15.43 -13.99 -8.26
N LEU A 165 16.65 -14.40 -8.61
CA LEU A 165 16.98 -15.74 -9.12
C LEU A 165 17.83 -16.56 -8.15
N ASP A 166 18.23 -16.01 -7.00
CA ASP A 166 19.09 -16.72 -6.05
C ASP A 166 18.26 -17.67 -5.16
N GLN A 167 18.22 -18.93 -5.56
CA GLN A 167 17.46 -19.99 -4.89
C GLN A 167 17.97 -20.35 -3.48
N ARG A 168 19.14 -19.81 -3.07
CA ARG A 168 19.67 -20.02 -1.71
C ARG A 168 19.07 -19.06 -0.70
N LEU A 169 18.56 -17.93 -1.18
CA LEU A 169 17.94 -16.90 -0.37
C LEU A 169 16.45 -17.20 -0.19
N SER A 170 15.93 -16.87 0.99
CA SER A 170 14.49 -16.73 1.18
C SER A 170 13.93 -15.58 0.32
N ALA A 171 12.62 -15.59 0.07
CA ALA A 171 11.98 -14.52 -0.69
C ALA A 171 12.29 -13.12 -0.12
N TYR A 172 12.18 -12.94 1.21
CA TYR A 172 12.55 -11.70 1.90
C TYR A 172 13.99 -11.26 1.60
N GLU A 173 14.96 -12.19 1.69
CA GLU A 173 16.36 -11.88 1.44
C GLU A 173 16.61 -11.50 -0.03
N GLN A 174 15.89 -12.11 -0.98
CA GLN A 174 15.94 -11.69 -2.39
C GLN A 174 15.43 -10.26 -2.57
N HIS A 175 14.32 -9.90 -1.92
CA HIS A 175 13.78 -8.55 -2.02
C HIS A 175 14.68 -7.50 -1.35
N GLU A 176 15.24 -7.83 -0.18
CA GLU A 176 16.20 -6.98 0.52
C GLU A 176 17.48 -6.76 -0.31
N ALA A 177 18.00 -7.82 -0.93
CA ALA A 177 19.14 -7.74 -1.85
C ALA A 177 18.82 -6.88 -3.08
N ALA A 178 17.65 -7.04 -3.69
CA ALA A 178 17.23 -6.23 -4.82
C ALA A 178 17.08 -4.74 -4.46
N LEU A 179 16.50 -4.43 -3.29
CA LEU A 179 16.39 -3.05 -2.81
C LEU A 179 17.77 -2.47 -2.47
N THR A 180 18.68 -3.28 -1.93
CA THR A 180 20.07 -2.86 -1.66
C THR A 180 20.81 -2.52 -2.95
N CYS A 181 20.68 -3.34 -4.00
CA CYS A 181 21.23 -3.04 -5.32
C CYS A 181 20.62 -1.76 -5.91
N SER A 182 19.31 -1.58 -5.75
CA SER A 182 18.58 -0.39 -6.21
C SER A 182 19.08 0.88 -5.53
N ARG A 183 19.34 0.82 -4.22
CA ARG A 183 19.90 1.93 -3.44
C ARG A 183 21.27 2.37 -3.94
N ALA A 184 22.14 1.43 -4.29
CA ALA A 184 23.48 1.72 -4.77
C ALA A 184 23.48 2.55 -6.06
N VAL A 185 22.47 2.39 -6.92
CA VAL A 185 22.38 3.08 -8.22
C VAL A 185 21.35 4.20 -8.27
N ALA A 186 20.51 4.36 -7.24
CA ALA A 186 19.39 5.30 -7.24
C ALA A 186 19.79 6.75 -7.58
N GLY A 187 20.93 7.21 -7.09
CA GLY A 187 21.46 8.55 -7.39
C GLY A 187 21.73 8.74 -8.88
N ARG A 188 22.38 7.76 -9.53
CA ARG A 188 22.68 7.79 -10.96
C ARG A 188 21.42 7.64 -11.80
N MET A 189 20.62 6.60 -11.52
CA MET A 189 19.42 6.30 -12.31
C MET A 189 18.42 7.46 -12.26
N GLY A 190 18.28 8.12 -11.10
CA GLY A 190 17.39 9.27 -10.94
C GLY A 190 17.89 10.57 -11.60
N SER A 191 19.21 10.83 -11.59
CA SER A 191 19.74 12.13 -12.06
C SER A 191 20.34 12.12 -13.46
N VAL A 192 20.99 11.01 -13.86
CA VAL A 192 21.67 10.86 -15.16
C VAL A 192 20.87 9.96 -16.09
N GLY A 193 20.16 8.97 -15.53
CA GLY A 193 19.48 7.93 -16.28
C GLY A 193 20.32 6.66 -16.40
N GLY A 194 19.95 5.80 -17.37
CA GLY A 194 20.59 4.50 -17.58
C GLY A 194 19.56 3.38 -17.72
N ARG A 195 19.98 2.15 -17.44
CA ARG A 195 19.11 0.98 -17.46
C ARG A 195 19.24 0.16 -16.17
N CYS A 196 18.11 -0.23 -15.59
CA CYS A 196 18.09 -1.14 -14.44
C CYS A 196 17.10 -2.28 -14.72
N ILE A 197 17.60 -3.50 -14.79
CA ILE A 197 16.82 -4.69 -15.12
C ILE A 197 16.81 -5.62 -13.92
N PHE A 198 15.64 -5.86 -13.36
CA PHE A 198 15.41 -6.82 -12.29
C PHE A 198 15.04 -8.17 -12.88
N LEU A 199 15.59 -9.25 -12.33
CA LEU A 199 15.22 -10.61 -12.72
C LEU A 199 14.39 -11.25 -11.60
N GLN A 200 13.34 -11.97 -12.01
CA GLN A 200 12.43 -12.69 -11.13
C GLN A 200 12.18 -14.10 -11.70
N ALA A 201 11.95 -15.08 -10.84
CA ALA A 201 11.66 -16.46 -11.24
C ALA A 201 10.31 -16.93 -10.67
N THR A 202 9.21 -16.50 -11.28
CA THR A 202 7.85 -16.89 -10.89
C THR A 202 7.05 -17.58 -11.99
N GLY A 203 7.72 -18.12 -13.02
CA GLY A 203 7.10 -18.95 -14.06
C GLY A 203 6.99 -18.28 -15.43
N GLY A 204 7.48 -17.06 -15.58
CA GLY A 204 7.35 -16.28 -16.83
C GLY A 204 5.94 -15.73 -17.05
N ASP A 205 5.04 -15.97 -16.10
CA ASP A 205 3.65 -15.52 -16.09
C ASP A 205 3.35 -14.63 -14.86
N PHE A 206 4.41 -14.12 -14.23
CA PHE A 206 4.36 -13.34 -13.00
C PHE A 206 3.67 -14.07 -11.85
N GLY A 207 3.71 -15.40 -11.81
CA GLY A 207 3.18 -16.20 -10.72
C GLY A 207 1.68 -16.46 -10.77
N GLN A 208 0.99 -16.10 -11.87
CA GLN A 208 -0.45 -16.34 -11.99
C GLN A 208 -0.81 -17.84 -12.08
N GLY A 209 0.10 -18.69 -12.57
CA GLY A 209 -0.04 -20.14 -12.63
C GLY A 209 0.50 -20.90 -11.42
N LEU A 210 1.06 -20.23 -10.41
CA LEU A 210 1.61 -20.89 -9.23
C LEU A 210 0.50 -21.48 -8.35
N THR A 211 0.88 -22.42 -7.49
CA THR A 211 -0.03 -23.09 -6.53
C THR A 211 0.49 -23.06 -5.09
N SER A 212 1.69 -22.52 -4.86
CA SER A 212 2.34 -22.47 -3.55
C SER A 212 2.60 -21.03 -3.13
N LEU A 213 2.32 -20.72 -1.87
CA LEU A 213 2.67 -19.45 -1.25
C LEU A 213 4.17 -19.20 -1.31
N ASP A 214 4.99 -20.21 -1.00
CA ASP A 214 6.44 -20.04 -0.97
C ASP A 214 7.00 -19.67 -2.35
N ALA A 215 6.45 -20.23 -3.43
CA ALA A 215 6.83 -19.84 -4.79
C ALA A 215 6.33 -18.41 -5.12
N ALA A 216 5.07 -18.11 -4.80
CA ALA A 216 4.43 -16.82 -5.07
C ALA A 216 5.09 -15.64 -4.33
N GLU A 217 5.67 -15.89 -3.15
CA GLU A 217 6.34 -14.89 -2.32
C GLU A 217 7.51 -14.21 -3.04
N HIS A 218 8.18 -14.92 -3.96
CA HIS A 218 9.27 -14.37 -4.76
C HIS A 218 8.82 -13.29 -5.76
N GLY A 219 7.51 -13.15 -6.02
CA GLY A 219 6.94 -12.20 -6.97
C GLY A 219 7.06 -10.72 -6.60
N GLY A 220 7.51 -10.40 -5.38
CA GLY A 220 7.61 -9.03 -4.87
C GLY A 220 8.62 -8.13 -5.61
N ILE A 221 9.56 -8.68 -6.37
CA ILE A 221 10.57 -7.90 -7.11
C ILE A 221 9.91 -6.95 -8.11
N SER A 222 8.80 -7.37 -8.72
CA SER A 222 8.02 -6.54 -9.65
C SER A 222 7.56 -5.23 -9.01
N GLY A 223 7.11 -5.26 -7.74
CA GLY A 223 6.71 -4.05 -7.00
C GLY A 223 7.85 -3.06 -6.76
N VAL A 224 9.07 -3.57 -6.52
CA VAL A 224 10.29 -2.75 -6.39
C VAL A 224 10.62 -2.09 -7.73
N ALA A 225 10.65 -2.86 -8.81
CA ALA A 225 10.99 -2.39 -10.15
C ALA A 225 10.02 -1.31 -10.65
N LYS A 226 8.72 -1.48 -10.43
CA LYS A 226 7.72 -0.48 -10.81
C LYS A 226 7.87 0.82 -10.03
N THR A 227 8.08 0.75 -8.71
CA THR A 227 8.37 1.95 -7.92
C THR A 227 9.64 2.66 -8.42
N ALA A 228 10.70 1.91 -8.70
CA ALA A 228 11.93 2.45 -9.28
C ALA A 228 11.70 3.14 -10.63
N SER A 229 10.80 2.61 -11.47
CA SER A 229 10.45 3.22 -12.76
C SER A 229 9.81 4.61 -12.64
N HIS A 230 9.10 4.87 -11.53
CA HIS A 230 8.53 6.19 -11.23
C HIS A 230 9.55 7.12 -10.57
N GLU A 231 10.41 6.59 -9.70
CA GLU A 231 11.45 7.39 -9.03
C GLU A 231 12.60 7.78 -9.98
N TRP A 232 12.83 7.01 -11.04
CA TRP A 232 13.93 7.22 -12.00
C TRP A 232 13.42 7.45 -13.43
N PRO A 233 12.68 8.55 -13.70
CA PRO A 233 12.09 8.80 -15.02
C PRO A 233 13.13 8.99 -16.13
N ALA A 234 14.39 9.30 -15.78
CA ALA A 234 15.51 9.38 -16.72
C ALA A 234 16.09 8.00 -17.10
N ALA A 235 15.74 6.94 -16.37
CA ALA A 235 16.23 5.58 -16.60
C ALA A 235 15.14 4.68 -17.20
N VAL A 236 15.55 3.67 -17.95
CA VAL A 236 14.67 2.57 -18.35
C VAL A 236 14.77 1.48 -17.29
N VAL A 237 13.66 1.25 -16.59
CA VAL A 237 13.56 0.20 -15.57
C VAL A 237 12.69 -0.94 -16.09
N ARG A 238 13.16 -2.16 -15.94
CA ARG A 238 12.44 -3.37 -16.37
C ARG A 238 12.52 -4.46 -15.31
N VAL A 239 11.51 -5.31 -15.25
CA VAL A 239 11.52 -6.61 -14.58
C VAL A 239 11.25 -7.69 -15.61
N ILE A 240 12.11 -8.70 -15.64
CA ILE A 240 11.99 -9.86 -16.51
C ILE A 240 11.71 -11.09 -15.64
N ASP A 241 10.52 -11.64 -15.78
CA ASP A 241 10.09 -12.87 -15.10
C ASP A 241 10.38 -14.10 -15.96
N LEU A 242 10.95 -15.13 -15.35
CA LEU A 242 11.45 -16.32 -16.02
C LEU A 242 10.81 -17.60 -15.47
N ASP A 243 10.58 -18.57 -16.37
CA ASP A 243 10.34 -19.96 -15.98
C ASP A 243 11.69 -20.71 -15.89
N LEU A 244 12.31 -20.71 -14.71
CA LEU A 244 13.57 -21.44 -14.50
C LEU A 244 13.36 -22.95 -14.31
N ALA A 245 12.17 -23.37 -13.87
CA ALA A 245 11.91 -24.78 -13.55
C ALA A 245 11.86 -25.66 -14.79
N ASN A 246 11.41 -25.09 -15.92
CA ASN A 246 11.20 -25.83 -17.17
C ASN A 246 12.19 -25.44 -18.28
N ARG A 247 13.30 -24.77 -17.97
CA ARG A 247 14.33 -24.36 -18.94
C ARG A 247 15.72 -24.89 -18.60
N THR A 248 16.48 -25.22 -19.64
CA THR A 248 17.93 -25.39 -19.51
C THR A 248 18.63 -24.03 -19.35
N MET A 249 19.84 -24.02 -18.79
CA MET A 249 20.64 -22.80 -18.68
C MET A 249 20.86 -22.11 -20.03
N ILE A 250 21.08 -22.89 -21.10
CA ILE A 250 21.31 -22.36 -22.45
C ILE A 250 20.06 -21.64 -22.98
N GLU A 251 18.88 -22.23 -22.82
CA GLU A 251 17.60 -21.62 -23.22
C GLU A 251 17.31 -20.36 -22.41
N THR A 252 17.56 -20.40 -21.10
CA THR A 252 17.41 -19.24 -20.20
C THR A 252 18.31 -18.10 -20.63
N ILE A 253 19.62 -18.34 -20.78
CA ILE A 253 20.60 -17.31 -21.18
C ILE A 253 20.30 -16.75 -22.56
N THR A 254 19.90 -17.61 -23.51
CA THR A 254 19.58 -17.17 -24.88
C THR A 254 18.34 -16.27 -24.87
N SER A 255 17.26 -16.72 -24.24
CA SER A 255 16.00 -15.96 -24.17
C SER A 255 16.17 -14.65 -23.40
N LEU A 256 16.81 -14.69 -22.24
CA LEU A 256 17.06 -13.53 -21.40
C LEU A 256 18.00 -12.53 -22.09
N GLY A 257 19.12 -13.02 -22.62
CA GLY A 257 20.10 -12.18 -23.31
C GLY A 257 19.49 -11.46 -24.51
N MET A 258 18.67 -12.16 -25.31
CA MET A 258 17.96 -11.55 -26.44
C MET A 258 16.93 -10.51 -25.97
N GLU A 259 16.19 -10.78 -24.89
CA GLU A 259 15.22 -9.83 -24.32
C GLU A 259 15.90 -8.56 -23.76
N ILE A 260 17.07 -8.70 -23.13
CA ILE A 260 17.86 -7.56 -22.63
C ILE A 260 18.39 -6.71 -23.79
N LEU A 261 18.90 -7.35 -24.85
CA LEU A 261 19.51 -6.64 -25.98
C LEU A 261 18.49 -6.02 -26.93
N PHE A 262 17.33 -6.65 -27.13
CA PHE A 262 16.40 -6.31 -28.22
C PHE A 262 14.93 -6.18 -27.79
N GLY A 263 14.59 -6.48 -26.54
CA GLY A 263 13.21 -6.50 -26.04
C GLY A 263 12.59 -5.13 -25.73
N GLY A 264 13.23 -4.03 -26.09
CA GLY A 264 12.71 -2.69 -25.86
C GLY A 264 12.73 -2.25 -24.40
N ASP A 265 11.73 -1.47 -24.00
CA ASP A 265 11.61 -0.76 -22.72
C ASP A 265 10.33 -1.10 -21.93
N CYS A 266 9.57 -2.11 -22.34
CA CYS A 266 8.42 -2.61 -21.57
C CYS A 266 8.84 -2.99 -20.14
N VAL A 267 8.17 -2.38 -19.16
CA VAL A 267 8.55 -2.47 -17.73
C VAL A 267 8.41 -3.89 -17.21
N GLU A 268 7.27 -4.54 -17.42
CA GLU A 268 7.02 -5.92 -16.97
C GLU A 268 7.02 -6.86 -18.19
N VAL A 269 8.00 -7.77 -18.26
CA VAL A 269 8.05 -8.83 -19.30
C VAL A 269 8.20 -10.22 -18.69
N GLY A 270 7.29 -11.11 -19.02
CA GLY A 270 7.32 -12.52 -18.65
C GLY A 270 7.72 -13.39 -19.85
N LEU A 271 8.61 -14.35 -19.60
CA LEU A 271 9.15 -15.27 -20.60
C LEU A 271 8.83 -16.74 -20.22
N PRO A 272 7.58 -17.20 -20.42
CA PRO A 272 7.21 -18.60 -20.23
C PRO A 272 7.94 -19.50 -21.25
N THR A 273 7.96 -20.81 -21.01
CA THR A 273 8.65 -21.78 -21.90
C THR A 273 8.02 -21.97 -23.27
N ASP A 274 6.77 -21.55 -23.46
CA ASP A 274 6.03 -21.70 -24.72
C ASP A 274 6.43 -20.67 -25.80
N GLY A 275 7.43 -19.82 -25.52
CA GLY A 275 7.96 -18.83 -26.45
C GLY A 275 7.13 -17.55 -26.56
N ARG A 276 6.03 -17.43 -25.81
CA ARG A 276 5.31 -16.15 -25.71
C ARG A 276 6.12 -15.14 -24.91
N ARG A 277 5.73 -13.87 -25.08
CA ARG A 277 6.24 -12.73 -24.33
C ARG A 277 5.05 -12.03 -23.68
N LEU A 278 4.93 -12.14 -22.37
CA LEU A 278 3.71 -11.77 -21.64
C LEU A 278 3.92 -10.53 -20.77
N THR A 279 2.86 -9.79 -20.51
CA THR A 279 2.86 -8.67 -19.55
C THR A 279 1.53 -8.65 -18.78
N PRO A 280 1.50 -8.21 -17.52
CA PRO A 280 0.24 -7.99 -16.80
C PRO A 280 -0.61 -6.94 -17.52
N VAL A 281 -1.91 -7.23 -17.69
CA VAL A 281 -2.86 -6.31 -18.31
C VAL A 281 -4.05 -6.08 -17.40
N VAL A 282 -4.40 -4.82 -17.20
CA VAL A 282 -5.56 -4.42 -16.39
C VAL A 282 -6.75 -4.19 -17.32
N ARG A 283 -7.87 -4.86 -17.06
CA ARG A 283 -9.07 -4.76 -17.90
C ARG A 283 -10.32 -4.50 -17.06
N PRO A 284 -11.20 -3.58 -17.45
CA PRO A 284 -12.53 -3.47 -16.84
C PRO A 284 -13.30 -4.78 -17.02
N VAL A 285 -13.86 -5.28 -15.93
CA VAL A 285 -14.69 -6.50 -15.94
C VAL A 285 -15.87 -6.28 -15.01
N ALA A 286 -17.07 -6.49 -15.52
CA ALA A 286 -18.29 -6.47 -14.71
C ALA A 286 -18.33 -7.67 -13.75
N TYR A 287 -19.14 -7.60 -12.70
CA TYR A 287 -19.45 -8.80 -11.92
C TYR A 287 -20.14 -9.85 -12.81
N SER A 288 -19.76 -11.11 -12.63
CA SER A 288 -20.52 -12.27 -13.12
C SER A 288 -21.64 -12.65 -12.12
N ASP A 289 -22.32 -13.79 -12.35
CA ASP A 289 -23.16 -14.49 -11.36
C ASP A 289 -22.51 -15.85 -10.83
N ALA A 290 -22.90 -16.42 -9.63
CA ALA A 290 -22.46 -17.52 -8.69
C ALA A 290 -21.52 -17.38 -7.40
N GLY A 291 -21.98 -16.97 -6.19
CA GLY A 291 -21.10 -16.33 -5.15
C GLY A 291 -20.96 -17.01 -3.78
N VAL A 292 -20.18 -16.41 -2.87
CA VAL A 292 -20.06 -16.93 -1.50
C VAL A 292 -21.30 -16.57 -0.69
N THR A 293 -22.02 -17.57 -0.23
CA THR A 293 -23.13 -17.37 0.72
C THR A 293 -22.63 -17.45 2.16
N LEU A 294 -22.80 -16.35 2.90
CA LEU A 294 -22.64 -16.32 4.34
C LEU A 294 -23.98 -16.59 5.04
N VAL A 295 -23.92 -17.40 6.10
CA VAL A 295 -25.10 -17.79 6.87
C VAL A 295 -24.95 -17.38 8.33
N ASP A 296 -26.08 -17.29 9.05
CA ASP A 296 -26.08 -17.02 10.47
C ASP A 296 -25.17 -18.03 11.22
N GLY A 297 -24.28 -17.52 12.06
CA GLY A 297 -23.33 -18.31 12.83
C GLY A 297 -21.96 -18.50 12.18
N ASP A 298 -21.77 -18.11 10.91
CA ASP A 298 -20.45 -18.14 10.26
C ASP A 298 -19.43 -17.28 11.03
N ALA A 299 -18.23 -17.83 11.23
CA ALA A 299 -17.14 -17.18 11.95
C ALA A 299 -16.12 -16.57 10.98
N VAL A 300 -15.75 -15.30 11.17
CA VAL A 300 -14.79 -14.58 10.31
C VAL A 300 -13.67 -13.97 11.13
N VAL A 301 -12.43 -14.17 10.68
CA VAL A 301 -11.23 -13.57 11.30
C VAL A 301 -10.77 -12.36 10.48
N ILE A 302 -10.56 -11.22 11.14
CA ILE A 302 -10.22 -9.96 10.49
C ILE A 302 -8.96 -9.37 11.14
N SER A 303 -7.84 -9.32 10.41
CA SER A 303 -6.65 -8.61 10.89
C SER A 303 -6.70 -7.13 10.53
N GLY A 304 -6.23 -6.27 11.43
CA GLY A 304 -6.35 -4.81 11.29
C GLY A 304 -7.79 -4.30 11.42
N GLY A 305 -8.75 -5.15 11.80
CA GLY A 305 -10.20 -4.85 11.75
C GLY A 305 -10.74 -3.95 12.86
N GLY A 306 -9.93 -3.60 13.86
CA GLY A 306 -10.40 -2.80 14.99
C GLY A 306 -10.60 -1.31 14.68
N ARG A 307 -10.01 -0.80 13.59
CA ARG A 307 -9.97 0.63 13.25
C ARG A 307 -10.00 0.85 11.74
N SER A 308 -10.22 2.09 11.31
CA SER A 308 -10.00 2.53 9.91
C SER A 308 -10.86 1.79 8.85
N ILE A 309 -10.39 1.72 7.60
CA ILE A 309 -11.10 1.16 6.45
C ILE A 309 -11.49 -0.31 6.66
N THR A 310 -10.65 -1.07 7.36
CA THR A 310 -10.92 -2.48 7.67
C THR A 310 -12.06 -2.62 8.69
N ALA A 311 -12.18 -1.70 9.65
CA ALA A 311 -13.33 -1.65 10.56
C ALA A 311 -14.64 -1.32 9.82
N ALA A 312 -14.62 -0.38 8.88
CA ALA A 312 -15.81 -0.08 8.07
C ALA A 312 -16.27 -1.30 7.25
N CYS A 313 -15.31 -2.05 6.70
CA CYS A 313 -15.56 -3.32 6.03
C CYS A 313 -16.15 -4.39 6.97
N ALA A 314 -15.62 -4.50 8.20
CA ALA A 314 -16.14 -5.43 9.20
C ALA A 314 -17.59 -5.09 9.61
N ILE A 315 -17.90 -3.80 9.81
CA ILE A 315 -19.25 -3.31 10.12
C ILE A 315 -20.21 -3.61 8.96
N ARG A 316 -19.78 -3.40 7.72
CA ARG A 316 -20.60 -3.70 6.55
C ARG A 316 -20.88 -5.20 6.41
N LEU A 317 -19.87 -6.04 6.59
CA LEU A 317 -20.00 -7.49 6.56
C LEU A 317 -20.95 -8.00 7.64
N ALA A 318 -20.93 -7.40 8.83
CA ALA A 318 -21.81 -7.72 9.94
C ALA A 318 -23.32 -7.55 9.64
N GLY A 319 -23.68 -6.75 8.62
CA GLY A 319 -25.07 -6.55 8.20
C GLY A 319 -25.62 -7.62 7.25
N VAL A 320 -24.79 -8.57 6.78
CA VAL A 320 -25.21 -9.59 5.81
C VAL A 320 -25.90 -10.79 6.47
N ALA A 321 -25.35 -11.25 7.57
CA ALA A 321 -25.87 -12.36 8.38
C ALA A 321 -25.50 -12.13 9.85
N ARG A 322 -26.03 -12.94 10.76
CA ARG A 322 -25.62 -12.91 12.19
C ARG A 322 -24.28 -13.61 12.36
N LEU A 323 -23.19 -12.92 12.02
CA LEU A 323 -21.84 -13.44 12.02
C LEU A 323 -21.20 -13.41 13.41
N LYS A 324 -20.15 -14.20 13.59
CA LYS A 324 -19.22 -14.08 14.71
C LYS A 324 -17.89 -13.56 14.18
N LEU A 325 -17.47 -12.38 14.61
CA LEU A 325 -16.25 -11.72 14.11
C LEU A 325 -15.14 -11.72 15.17
N LEU A 326 -13.94 -12.10 14.77
CA LEU A 326 -12.72 -11.91 15.55
C LEU A 326 -11.88 -10.81 14.92
N LEU A 327 -11.77 -9.67 15.60
CA LEU A 327 -10.94 -8.55 15.19
C LEU A 327 -9.56 -8.66 15.87
N LEU A 328 -8.49 -8.71 15.07
CA LEU A 328 -7.12 -8.77 15.55
C LEU A 328 -6.41 -7.44 15.28
N GLY A 329 -5.68 -6.92 16.27
CA GLY A 329 -4.89 -5.69 16.13
C GLY A 329 -3.92 -5.52 17.29
N ARG A 330 -2.96 -4.58 17.22
CA ARG A 330 -1.91 -4.44 18.24
C ARG A 330 -2.31 -3.58 19.44
N THR A 331 -3.40 -2.82 19.34
CA THR A 331 -3.80 -1.87 20.39
C THR A 331 -4.33 -2.63 21.60
N GLU A 332 -3.63 -2.55 22.71
CA GLU A 332 -4.15 -2.96 24.02
C GLU A 332 -5.26 -2.00 24.45
N LEU A 333 -6.42 -2.53 24.85
CA LEU A 333 -7.56 -1.72 25.26
C LEU A 333 -7.34 -1.13 26.65
N VAL A 334 -7.48 0.19 26.77
CA VAL A 334 -7.40 0.91 28.05
C VAL A 334 -8.68 1.65 28.33
N ASP A 335 -9.04 1.78 29.59
CA ASP A 335 -10.22 2.54 30.01
C ASP A 335 -10.00 4.04 29.92
N TRP A 336 -11.07 4.75 29.60
CA TRP A 336 -11.08 6.20 29.58
C TRP A 336 -11.15 6.71 31.02
N PRO A 337 -10.29 7.66 31.44
CA PRO A 337 -10.33 8.21 32.79
C PRO A 337 -11.69 8.83 33.11
N GLU A 338 -12.28 8.50 34.26
CA GLU A 338 -13.61 8.99 34.65
C GLU A 338 -13.67 10.51 34.83
N ASP A 339 -12.52 11.12 35.13
CA ASP A 339 -12.35 12.55 35.40
C ASP A 339 -12.14 13.40 34.13
N LEU A 340 -12.10 12.78 32.95
CA LEU A 340 -11.93 13.48 31.67
C LEU A 340 -13.19 13.38 30.79
N PRO A 341 -13.62 14.47 30.14
CA PRO A 341 -14.68 14.43 29.12
C PRO A 341 -14.35 13.42 28.02
N LYS A 342 -15.36 12.71 27.50
CA LYS A 342 -15.18 11.64 26.49
C LYS A 342 -15.14 12.16 25.05
N ASP A 343 -15.43 13.44 24.85
CA ASP A 343 -15.49 14.15 23.57
C ASP A 343 -14.20 14.92 23.25
N LEU A 344 -13.16 14.79 24.08
CA LEU A 344 -11.86 15.40 23.83
C LEU A 344 -11.23 14.86 22.54
N ASN A 345 -10.81 15.77 21.67
CA ASN A 345 -9.96 15.40 20.54
C ASN A 345 -8.53 15.04 21.03
N LEU A 346 -7.72 14.48 20.13
CA LEU A 346 -6.39 13.97 20.50
C LEU A 346 -5.48 15.05 21.13
N GLN A 347 -5.52 16.27 20.61
CA GLN A 347 -4.70 17.37 21.12
C GLN A 347 -5.17 17.80 22.53
N GLN A 348 -6.49 17.93 22.71
CA GLN A 348 -7.09 18.26 24.00
C GLN A 348 -6.80 17.17 25.05
N LEU A 349 -6.88 15.89 24.66
CA LEU A 349 -6.56 14.76 25.52
C LEU A 349 -5.09 14.77 25.95
N ARG A 350 -4.16 15.02 25.02
CA ARG A 350 -2.73 15.14 25.34
C ARG A 350 -2.49 16.26 26.35
N THR A 351 -3.08 17.43 26.14
CA THR A 351 -2.98 18.57 27.07
C THR A 351 -3.53 18.23 28.46
N ALA A 352 -4.70 17.59 28.53
CA ALA A 352 -5.32 17.17 29.78
C ALA A 352 -4.45 16.15 30.54
N LEU A 353 -3.86 15.18 29.83
CA LEU A 353 -2.96 14.19 30.43
C LEU A 353 -1.65 14.80 30.91
N VAL A 354 -1.09 15.80 30.22
CA VAL A 354 0.09 16.56 30.69
C VAL A 354 -0.24 17.32 31.98
N ALA A 355 -1.38 18.02 32.01
CA ALA A 355 -1.82 18.75 33.19
C ALA A 355 -1.99 17.79 34.39
N LYS A 356 -2.66 16.66 34.18
CA LYS A 356 -2.87 15.64 35.20
C LYS A 356 -1.55 15.02 35.69
N ALA A 357 -0.63 14.69 34.79
CA ALA A 357 0.67 14.13 35.18
C ALA A 357 1.49 15.10 36.05
N ARG A 358 1.40 16.41 35.78
CA ARG A 358 2.00 17.46 36.61
C ARG A 358 1.34 17.53 37.99
N THR A 359 0.01 17.52 38.06
CA THR A 359 -0.74 17.54 39.32
C THR A 359 -0.47 16.30 40.19
N ASP A 360 -0.39 15.12 39.57
CA ASP A 360 -0.19 13.84 40.26
C ASP A 360 1.29 13.55 40.59
N GLY A 361 2.21 14.45 40.24
CA GLY A 361 3.66 14.29 40.47
C GLY A 361 4.30 13.14 39.69
N GLN A 362 3.69 12.70 38.58
CA GLN A 362 4.18 11.56 37.79
C GLN A 362 5.34 11.97 36.88
N LYS A 363 6.43 11.19 36.91
CA LYS A 363 7.55 11.31 35.96
C LYS A 363 7.22 10.55 34.66
N ALA A 364 6.28 11.07 33.87
CA ALA A 364 5.99 10.57 32.52
C ALA A 364 6.63 11.47 31.47
N THR A 365 7.24 10.88 30.43
CA THR A 365 7.77 11.66 29.30
C THR A 365 6.65 12.14 28.38
N ILE A 366 6.91 13.17 27.56
CA ILE A 366 5.94 13.65 26.55
C ILE A 366 5.59 12.52 25.55
N SER A 367 6.57 11.68 25.21
CA SER A 367 6.37 10.51 24.35
C SER A 367 5.43 9.49 25.01
N ASP A 368 5.60 9.22 26.30
CA ASP A 368 4.69 8.32 27.04
C ASP A 368 3.27 8.84 27.10
N ILE A 369 3.10 10.14 27.35
CA ILE A 369 1.78 10.78 27.39
C ILE A 369 1.11 10.73 26.01
N SER A 370 1.87 11.03 24.95
CA SER A 370 1.37 10.97 23.58
C SER A 370 0.94 9.55 23.20
N ARG A 371 1.78 8.56 23.50
CA ARG A 371 1.47 7.13 23.29
C ARG A 371 0.22 6.71 24.06
N ARG A 372 0.06 7.16 25.32
CA ARG A 372 -1.13 6.87 26.13
C ARG A 372 -2.39 7.51 25.56
N ALA A 373 -2.31 8.76 25.11
CA ALA A 373 -3.42 9.45 24.46
C ALA A 373 -3.84 8.73 23.17
N ASP A 374 -2.88 8.37 22.31
CA ASP A 374 -3.14 7.64 21.07
C ASP A 374 -3.80 6.28 21.36
N GLN A 375 -3.35 5.58 22.40
CA GLN A 375 -3.92 4.31 22.84
C GLN A 375 -5.36 4.46 23.34
N MET A 376 -5.67 5.53 24.06
CA MET A 376 -7.03 5.83 24.55
C MET A 376 -8.00 6.12 23.40
N ILE A 377 -7.60 6.96 22.44
CA ILE A 377 -8.39 7.25 21.24
C ILE A 377 -8.62 5.97 20.42
N ALA A 378 -7.56 5.19 20.19
CA ALA A 378 -7.67 3.91 19.52
C ALA A 378 -8.62 2.94 20.24
N SER A 379 -8.60 2.92 21.58
CA SER A 379 -9.52 2.10 22.37
C SER A 379 -10.97 2.55 22.25
N LEU A 380 -11.24 3.85 22.12
CA LEU A 380 -12.58 4.37 21.85
C LEU A 380 -13.07 3.94 20.45
N GLU A 381 -12.23 4.09 19.42
CA GLU A 381 -12.56 3.67 18.05
C GLU A 381 -12.87 2.16 17.97
N ILE A 382 -12.08 1.32 18.64
CA ILE A 382 -12.31 -0.13 18.66
C ILE A 382 -13.63 -0.45 19.37
N ARG A 383 -13.91 0.17 20.52
CA ARG A 383 -15.19 -0.02 21.23
C ARG A 383 -16.38 0.44 20.38
N ALA A 384 -16.25 1.54 19.65
CA ALA A 384 -17.26 2.02 18.72
C ALA A 384 -17.49 1.04 17.56
N THR A 385 -16.42 0.46 17.01
CA THR A 385 -16.48 -0.59 15.98
C THR A 385 -17.24 -1.83 16.49
N LEU A 386 -16.90 -2.31 17.69
CA LEU A 386 -17.59 -3.45 18.31
C LEU A 386 -19.08 -3.16 18.56
N LYS A 387 -19.43 -1.93 18.94
CA LYS A 387 -20.83 -1.49 19.09
C LYS A 387 -21.56 -1.47 17.76
N ALA A 388 -20.97 -0.89 16.72
CA ALA A 388 -21.56 -0.80 15.39
C ALA A 388 -21.79 -2.19 14.76
N ILE A 389 -20.88 -3.15 14.97
CA ILE A 389 -21.06 -4.54 14.53
C ILE A 389 -22.28 -5.18 15.22
N ARG A 390 -22.45 -4.95 16.53
CA ARG A 390 -23.61 -5.45 17.30
C ARG A 390 -24.91 -4.81 16.83
N GLU A 391 -24.90 -3.51 16.55
CA GLU A 391 -26.05 -2.78 16.02
C GLU A 391 -26.43 -3.26 14.61
N ALA A 392 -25.46 -3.70 13.81
CA ALA A 392 -25.69 -4.35 12.51
C ALA A 392 -26.24 -5.79 12.64
N GLY A 393 -26.21 -6.40 13.83
CA GLY A 393 -26.82 -7.71 14.11
C GLY A 393 -25.84 -8.87 14.30
N SER A 394 -24.53 -8.62 14.29
CA SER A 394 -23.49 -9.65 14.48
C SER A 394 -22.79 -9.53 15.83
N GLU A 395 -22.07 -10.56 16.24
CA GLU A 395 -21.22 -10.52 17.44
C GLU A 395 -19.76 -10.29 17.05
N ALA A 396 -19.02 -9.54 17.86
CA ALA A 396 -17.58 -9.35 17.68
C ALA A 396 -16.81 -9.39 19.00
N SER A 397 -15.62 -9.97 18.94
CA SER A 397 -14.59 -9.83 19.95
C SER A 397 -13.33 -9.23 19.33
N TYR A 398 -12.60 -8.45 20.13
CA TYR A 398 -11.31 -7.88 19.74
C TYR A 398 -10.22 -8.51 20.60
N VAL A 399 -9.14 -8.96 19.96
CA VAL A 399 -7.97 -9.53 20.65
C VAL A 399 -6.73 -8.72 20.29
N PRO A 400 -6.05 -8.11 21.28
CA PRO A 400 -4.77 -7.48 21.05
C PRO A 400 -3.71 -8.54 20.76
N VAL A 401 -3.19 -8.54 19.53
CA VAL A 401 -2.12 -9.43 19.07
C VAL A 401 -1.38 -8.79 17.89
N ASP A 402 -0.06 -8.91 17.89
CA ASP A 402 0.74 -8.68 16.69
C ASP A 402 0.66 -9.94 15.83
N ILE A 403 0.06 -9.82 14.63
CA ILE A 403 -0.15 -10.97 13.75
C ILE A 403 1.14 -11.59 13.22
N THR A 404 2.28 -10.91 13.39
CA THR A 404 3.61 -11.44 13.06
C THR A 404 4.14 -12.41 14.14
N ASP A 405 3.49 -12.48 15.30
CA ASP A 405 3.66 -13.55 16.29
C ASP A 405 2.76 -14.72 15.93
N VAL A 406 3.32 -15.70 15.20
CA VAL A 406 2.60 -16.87 14.69
C VAL A 406 1.93 -17.66 15.81
N VAL A 407 2.61 -17.83 16.95
CA VAL A 407 2.12 -18.64 18.08
C VAL A 407 0.93 -17.96 18.74
N ARG A 408 1.06 -16.67 19.09
CA ARG A 408 -0.04 -15.92 19.72
C ARG A 408 -1.23 -15.76 18.79
N THR A 409 -0.99 -15.54 17.50
CA THR A 409 -2.04 -15.43 16.48
C THR A 409 -2.83 -16.72 16.38
N LYS A 410 -2.15 -17.86 16.28
CA LYS A 410 -2.78 -19.18 16.25
C LYS A 410 -3.58 -19.44 17.52
N MET A 411 -3.04 -19.15 18.70
CA MET A 411 -3.74 -19.30 19.98
C MET A 411 -5.01 -18.43 20.06
N ALA A 412 -4.96 -17.18 19.57
CA ALA A 412 -6.13 -16.30 19.53
C ALA A 412 -7.24 -16.87 18.64
N ILE A 413 -6.87 -17.37 17.45
CA ILE A 413 -7.80 -18.00 16.51
C ILE A 413 -8.37 -19.30 17.08
N GLU A 414 -7.56 -20.15 17.70
CA GLU A 414 -8.02 -21.41 18.31
C GLU A 414 -9.03 -21.18 19.44
N ARG A 415 -8.77 -20.18 20.31
CA ARG A 415 -9.71 -19.79 21.38
C ARG A 415 -11.03 -19.28 20.81
N PHE A 416 -10.97 -18.49 19.74
CA PHE A 416 -12.16 -18.02 19.05
C PHE A 416 -12.92 -19.17 18.36
N ARG A 417 -12.21 -20.04 17.64
CA ARG A 417 -12.78 -21.24 17.00
C ARG A 417 -13.54 -22.12 17.99
N ALA A 418 -13.03 -22.27 19.22
CA ALA A 418 -13.65 -23.07 20.27
C ALA A 418 -15.07 -22.58 20.67
N SER A 419 -15.36 -21.28 20.56
CA SER A 419 -16.70 -20.71 20.84
C SER A 419 -17.49 -20.34 19.58
N ALA A 420 -16.80 -20.05 18.49
CA ALA A 420 -17.41 -19.58 17.25
C ALA A 420 -17.79 -20.73 16.30
N GLY A 421 -17.01 -21.81 16.28
CA GLY A 421 -17.08 -22.88 15.28
C GLY A 421 -16.00 -22.72 14.20
N ARG A 422 -16.14 -23.49 13.12
CA ARG A 422 -15.25 -23.46 11.94
C ARG A 422 -15.12 -22.04 11.38
N ILE A 423 -13.90 -21.65 11.02
CA ILE A 423 -13.65 -20.33 10.41
C ILE A 423 -14.14 -20.35 8.96
N ALA A 424 -15.18 -19.57 8.67
CA ALA A 424 -15.83 -19.47 7.37
C ALA A 424 -15.21 -18.39 6.47
N GLY A 425 -14.42 -17.46 7.02
CA GLY A 425 -13.80 -16.40 6.21
C GLY A 425 -12.64 -15.70 6.88
N VAL A 426 -11.79 -15.08 6.06
CA VAL A 426 -10.66 -14.25 6.51
C VAL A 426 -10.63 -12.93 5.76
N ILE A 427 -10.40 -11.84 6.48
CA ILE A 427 -10.02 -10.54 5.91
C ILE A 427 -8.65 -10.15 6.47
N HIS A 428 -7.66 -9.99 5.61
CA HIS A 428 -6.34 -9.50 5.98
C HIS A 428 -6.22 -8.01 5.62
N GLY A 429 -6.50 -7.14 6.59
CA GLY A 429 -6.42 -5.69 6.47
C GLY A 429 -5.30 -5.05 7.29
N ALA A 430 -4.43 -5.85 7.90
CA ALA A 430 -3.28 -5.34 8.65
C ALA A 430 -2.20 -4.80 7.71
N GLY A 431 -1.66 -3.64 8.05
CA GLY A 431 -0.60 -3.01 7.26
C GLY A 431 0.06 -1.87 8.00
N VAL A 432 1.29 -1.59 7.61
CA VAL A 432 2.05 -0.39 7.99
C VAL A 432 2.67 0.19 6.73
N ASN A 433 3.02 1.47 6.79
CA ASN A 433 3.66 2.17 5.69
C ASN A 433 4.80 3.05 6.23
N HIS A 434 5.88 3.18 5.45
CA HIS A 434 7.10 3.91 5.79
C HIS A 434 7.61 4.66 4.55
N ASP A 435 6.84 5.61 4.02
CA ASP A 435 7.17 6.32 2.78
C ASP A 435 8.56 6.97 2.82
N LYS A 436 9.44 6.55 1.90
CA LYS A 436 10.77 7.10 1.63
C LYS A 436 11.24 6.64 0.26
N LEU A 437 11.90 7.52 -0.49
CA LEU A 437 12.54 7.16 -1.76
C LEU A 437 13.48 5.98 -1.57
N ILE A 438 13.69 5.19 -2.64
CA ILE A 438 14.53 4.00 -2.63
C ILE A 438 15.89 4.31 -1.99
N LYS A 439 16.53 5.41 -2.38
CA LYS A 439 17.85 5.82 -1.88
C LYS A 439 17.93 5.93 -0.34
N ASP A 440 16.84 6.33 0.31
CA ASP A 440 16.76 6.62 1.76
C ASP A 440 16.08 5.50 2.56
N LYS A 441 15.62 4.44 1.89
CA LYS A 441 14.89 3.33 2.48
C LYS A 441 15.82 2.45 3.32
N THR A 442 15.39 2.06 4.52
CA THR A 442 16.18 1.19 5.41
C THR A 442 15.66 -0.26 5.43
N ALA A 443 16.54 -1.20 5.81
CA ALA A 443 16.19 -2.61 5.99
C ALA A 443 15.10 -2.80 7.08
N ASP A 444 15.17 -2.06 8.18
CA ASP A 444 14.16 -2.15 9.24
C ASP A 444 12.76 -1.71 8.76
N GLN A 445 12.69 -0.70 7.90
CA GLN A 445 11.43 -0.25 7.31
C GLN A 445 10.85 -1.32 6.37
N LEU A 446 11.70 -1.87 5.49
CA LEU A 446 11.34 -3.00 4.62
C LEU A 446 10.80 -4.17 5.44
N LYS A 447 11.54 -4.60 6.47
CA LYS A 447 11.17 -5.69 7.36
C LYS A 447 9.86 -5.45 8.09
N SER A 448 9.62 -4.24 8.58
CA SER A 448 8.37 -3.86 9.25
C SER A 448 7.15 -4.02 8.34
N VAL A 449 7.24 -3.53 7.10
CA VAL A 449 6.18 -3.66 6.09
C VAL A 449 5.99 -5.12 5.68
N TYR A 450 7.08 -5.82 5.35
CA TYR A 450 7.06 -7.22 4.94
C TYR A 450 6.41 -8.12 5.98
N ARG A 451 6.89 -8.06 7.24
CA ARG A 451 6.37 -8.90 8.31
C ARG A 451 4.87 -8.67 8.52
N THR A 452 4.43 -7.42 8.50
CA THR A 452 3.02 -7.10 8.77
C THR A 452 2.07 -7.65 7.69
N LYS A 453 2.44 -7.49 6.41
CA LYS A 453 1.60 -7.90 5.27
C LYS A 453 1.79 -9.36 4.89
N VAL A 454 3.04 -9.80 4.72
CA VAL A 454 3.38 -11.12 4.18
C VAL A 454 3.39 -12.16 5.30
N ASP A 455 4.27 -12.02 6.29
CA ASP A 455 4.36 -13.00 7.39
C ASP A 455 3.07 -13.05 8.21
N GLY A 456 2.46 -11.88 8.44
CA GLY A 456 1.18 -11.76 9.13
C GLY A 456 0.05 -12.50 8.39
N PHE A 457 0.00 -12.43 7.05
CA PHE A 457 -0.94 -13.24 6.29
C PHE A 457 -0.61 -14.74 6.37
N LYS A 458 0.65 -15.14 6.19
CA LYS A 458 1.08 -16.55 6.32
C LYS A 458 0.71 -17.13 7.69
N ALA A 459 0.85 -16.35 8.76
CA ALA A 459 0.44 -16.73 10.11
C ALA A 459 -1.06 -17.00 10.19
N LEU A 460 -1.91 -16.10 9.67
CA LEU A 460 -3.36 -16.27 9.64
C LEU A 460 -3.75 -17.49 8.81
N TRP A 461 -3.20 -17.61 7.59
CA TRP A 461 -3.51 -18.72 6.69
C TRP A 461 -3.12 -20.07 7.30
N SER A 462 -1.93 -20.18 7.91
CA SER A 462 -1.50 -21.41 8.58
C SER A 462 -2.42 -21.84 9.72
N ALA A 463 -3.10 -20.87 10.37
CA ALA A 463 -4.04 -21.13 11.44
C ALA A 463 -5.43 -21.57 10.93
N VAL A 464 -5.85 -21.12 9.75
CA VAL A 464 -7.24 -21.29 9.25
C VAL A 464 -7.37 -22.18 8.02
N ALA A 465 -6.29 -22.56 7.34
CA ALA A 465 -6.35 -23.32 6.08
C ALA A 465 -7.15 -24.63 6.22
N GLN A 466 -7.01 -25.32 7.35
CA GLN A 466 -7.73 -26.57 7.64
C GLN A 466 -9.25 -26.37 7.84
N ASP A 467 -9.71 -25.14 8.11
CA ASP A 467 -11.12 -24.84 8.20
C ASP A 467 -11.79 -24.82 6.81
N ALA A 468 -11.03 -24.80 5.70
CA ALA A 468 -11.52 -24.60 4.33
C ALA A 468 -12.48 -23.39 4.25
N PRO A 469 -11.99 -22.17 4.55
CA PRO A 469 -12.85 -20.98 4.61
C PRO A 469 -13.56 -20.77 3.27
N LYS A 470 -14.76 -20.20 3.30
CA LYS A 470 -15.50 -19.88 2.07
C LYS A 470 -14.83 -18.76 1.28
N PHE A 471 -14.18 -17.84 1.96
CA PHE A 471 -13.45 -16.74 1.33
C PHE A 471 -12.22 -16.29 2.12
N VAL A 472 -11.26 -15.69 1.41
CA VAL A 472 -10.12 -14.96 1.96
C VAL A 472 -9.93 -13.69 1.14
N ALA A 473 -10.11 -12.54 1.78
CA ALA A 473 -9.86 -11.23 1.18
C ALA A 473 -8.59 -10.61 1.74
N MET A 474 -7.69 -10.14 0.88
CA MET A 474 -6.45 -9.48 1.25
C MET A 474 -6.47 -8.03 0.79
N PHE A 475 -6.15 -7.10 1.68
CA PHE A 475 -6.06 -5.69 1.34
C PHE A 475 -4.67 -5.43 0.79
N SER A 476 -4.61 -5.44 -0.53
CA SER A 476 -3.46 -5.02 -1.33
C SER A 476 -3.56 -3.52 -1.62
N SER A 477 -2.80 -3.02 -2.60
CA SER A 477 -2.81 -1.62 -3.03
C SER A 477 -2.44 -1.48 -4.50
N ILE A 478 -2.97 -0.44 -5.15
CA ILE A 478 -2.53 -0.01 -6.48
C ILE A 478 -1.01 0.25 -6.55
N ALA A 479 -0.36 0.59 -5.43
CA ALA A 479 1.09 0.73 -5.37
C ALA A 479 1.81 -0.59 -5.65
N GLY A 480 1.21 -1.74 -5.27
CA GLY A 480 1.70 -3.05 -5.68
C GLY A 480 1.64 -3.21 -7.18
N ARG A 481 0.48 -2.94 -7.79
CA ARG A 481 0.26 -3.15 -9.22
C ARG A 481 1.02 -2.19 -10.13
N PHE A 482 1.07 -0.91 -9.79
CA PHE A 482 1.61 0.14 -10.67
C PHE A 482 2.91 0.76 -10.15
N GLY A 483 3.34 0.46 -8.93
CA GLY A 483 4.40 1.19 -8.25
C GLY A 483 3.92 2.55 -7.73
N ASN A 484 4.64 3.12 -6.77
CA ASN A 484 4.40 4.49 -6.31
C ASN A 484 5.69 5.05 -5.69
N PRO A 485 6.16 6.26 -6.06
CA PRO A 485 7.34 6.86 -5.45
C PRO A 485 7.32 6.84 -3.92
N GLY A 486 8.42 6.41 -3.33
CA GLY A 486 8.58 6.30 -1.88
C GLY A 486 8.09 4.98 -1.27
N GLN A 487 7.47 4.11 -2.08
CA GLN A 487 6.72 2.95 -1.59
C GLN A 487 7.30 1.61 -2.06
N ALA A 488 8.61 1.49 -2.31
CA ALA A 488 9.17 0.27 -2.92
C ALA A 488 8.92 -1.02 -2.11
N ASP A 489 9.03 -0.97 -0.78
CA ASP A 489 8.72 -2.07 0.13
C ASP A 489 7.21 -2.35 0.24
N TYR A 490 6.41 -1.30 0.28
CA TYR A 490 4.96 -1.40 0.32
C TYR A 490 4.41 -1.99 -0.98
N ALA A 491 4.90 -1.53 -2.13
CA ALA A 491 4.59 -2.09 -3.45
C ALA A 491 4.97 -3.56 -3.52
N MET A 492 6.20 -3.92 -3.11
CA MET A 492 6.65 -5.31 -3.03
C MET A 492 5.71 -6.17 -2.16
N ALA A 493 5.39 -5.74 -0.94
CA ALA A 493 4.55 -6.52 -0.04
C ALA A 493 3.11 -6.69 -0.55
N ASN A 494 2.54 -5.66 -1.21
CA ASN A 494 1.21 -5.75 -1.81
C ASN A 494 1.21 -6.62 -3.07
N GLU A 495 2.25 -6.54 -3.92
CA GLU A 495 2.43 -7.46 -5.06
C GLU A 495 2.42 -8.92 -4.59
N ILE A 496 3.12 -9.24 -3.50
CA ILE A 496 3.15 -10.59 -2.91
C ILE A 496 1.74 -11.04 -2.50
N LEU A 497 0.93 -10.18 -1.88
CA LEU A 497 -0.46 -10.53 -1.54
C LEU A 497 -1.29 -10.84 -2.79
N SER A 498 -1.10 -10.10 -3.88
CA SER A 498 -1.76 -10.40 -5.16
C SER A 498 -1.32 -11.74 -5.73
N ARG A 499 -0.03 -12.10 -5.62
CA ARG A 499 0.47 -13.43 -6.01
C ARG A 499 -0.04 -14.55 -5.10
N PHE A 500 -0.17 -14.29 -3.80
CA PHE A 500 -0.77 -15.24 -2.85
C PHE A 500 -2.22 -15.55 -3.22
N ALA A 501 -3.00 -14.55 -3.67
CA ALA A 501 -4.36 -14.80 -4.12
C ALA A 501 -4.42 -15.77 -5.30
N TRP A 502 -3.57 -15.57 -6.32
CA TRP A 502 -3.45 -16.50 -7.45
C TRP A 502 -3.05 -17.91 -7.00
N ALA A 503 -1.97 -18.01 -6.21
CA ALA A 503 -1.46 -19.29 -5.75
C ALA A 503 -2.46 -20.09 -4.91
N LEU A 504 -3.21 -19.39 -4.04
CA LEU A 504 -4.23 -19.99 -3.21
C LEU A 504 -5.48 -20.36 -4.00
N GLN A 505 -5.93 -19.52 -4.93
CA GLN A 505 -7.07 -19.85 -5.80
C GLN A 505 -6.80 -21.11 -6.64
N ASN A 506 -5.58 -21.26 -7.15
CA ASN A 506 -5.19 -22.41 -7.94
C ASN A 506 -5.04 -23.69 -7.11
N SER A 507 -4.68 -23.58 -5.82
CA SER A 507 -4.50 -24.74 -4.93
C SER A 507 -5.75 -25.11 -4.12
N HIS A 508 -6.68 -24.18 -3.95
CA HIS A 508 -7.91 -24.35 -3.17
C HIS A 508 -9.10 -23.81 -3.98
N PRO A 509 -9.49 -24.51 -5.06
CA PRO A 509 -10.48 -24.00 -6.03
C PRO A 509 -11.88 -23.76 -5.44
N ASP A 510 -12.20 -24.42 -4.32
CA ASP A 510 -13.49 -24.28 -3.63
C ASP A 510 -13.55 -23.07 -2.68
N THR A 511 -12.41 -22.43 -2.43
CA THR A 511 -12.31 -21.21 -1.61
C THR A 511 -12.16 -20.02 -2.52
N ARG A 512 -12.88 -18.94 -2.22
CA ARG A 512 -12.76 -17.66 -2.93
C ARG A 512 -11.57 -16.86 -2.39
N PHE A 513 -10.55 -16.62 -3.21
CA PHE A 513 -9.45 -15.71 -2.86
C PHE A 513 -9.53 -14.43 -3.66
N VAL A 514 -9.33 -13.30 -2.99
CA VAL A 514 -9.26 -12.00 -3.65
C VAL A 514 -8.24 -11.10 -2.97
N ALA A 515 -7.26 -10.64 -3.73
CA ALA A 515 -6.43 -9.48 -3.39
C ALA A 515 -7.04 -8.23 -4.02
N LEU A 516 -7.26 -7.22 -3.18
CA LEU A 516 -7.89 -5.97 -3.56
C LEU A 516 -6.83 -4.88 -3.62
N ASP A 517 -6.39 -4.53 -4.82
CA ASP A 517 -5.47 -3.43 -5.08
C ASP A 517 -6.23 -2.10 -4.95
N TRP A 518 -6.37 -1.66 -3.70
CA TRP A 518 -7.08 -0.43 -3.37
C TRP A 518 -6.31 0.82 -3.79
N GLY A 519 -7.02 1.75 -4.42
CA GLY A 519 -6.64 3.16 -4.51
C GLY A 519 -6.72 3.88 -3.15
N ALA A 520 -6.49 5.18 -3.15
CA ALA A 520 -6.52 5.98 -1.92
C ALA A 520 -7.95 6.10 -1.38
N TRP A 521 -8.18 5.76 -0.12
CA TRP A 521 -9.49 5.89 0.54
C TRP A 521 -9.63 7.26 1.22
N ASP A 522 -10.86 7.76 1.31
CA ASP A 522 -11.22 8.90 2.18
C ASP A 522 -11.32 8.43 3.64
N GLY A 523 -10.16 8.03 4.17
CA GLY A 523 -10.00 7.48 5.52
C GLY A 523 -8.77 6.58 5.66
N GLY A 524 -8.35 6.36 6.91
CA GLY A 524 -7.24 5.48 7.25
C GLY A 524 -5.87 6.13 7.17
N MET A 525 -5.02 5.70 6.24
CA MET A 525 -3.64 6.21 6.11
C MET A 525 -3.57 7.56 5.35
N VAL A 526 -4.70 8.02 4.80
CA VAL A 526 -4.82 9.33 4.12
C VAL A 526 -5.18 10.38 5.16
N THR A 527 -4.29 11.35 5.37
CA THR A 527 -4.54 12.55 6.17
C THR A 527 -5.16 13.65 5.30
N ASP A 528 -5.68 14.72 5.91
CA ASP A 528 -6.26 15.86 5.17
C ASP A 528 -5.26 16.50 4.19
N ALA A 529 -3.98 16.55 4.55
CA ALA A 529 -2.91 17.04 3.67
C ALA A 529 -2.70 16.12 2.45
N VAL A 530 -2.77 14.80 2.66
CA VAL A 530 -2.64 13.81 1.57
C VAL A 530 -3.90 13.83 0.68
N LYS A 531 -5.08 14.04 1.26
CA LYS A 531 -6.34 14.24 0.52
C LYS A 531 -6.25 15.43 -0.44
N ALA A 532 -5.77 16.58 0.03
CA ALA A 532 -5.58 17.77 -0.81
C ALA A 532 -4.60 17.51 -1.99
N GLN A 533 -3.55 16.71 -1.78
CA GLN A 533 -2.63 16.32 -2.85
C GLN A 533 -3.27 15.40 -3.90
N PHE A 534 -4.10 14.45 -3.48
CA PHE A 534 -4.83 13.58 -4.41
C PHE A 534 -5.87 14.36 -5.22
N GLU A 535 -6.61 15.27 -4.57
CA GLU A 535 -7.56 16.17 -5.23
C GLU A 535 -6.87 17.08 -6.26
N ALA A 536 -5.71 17.66 -5.90
CA ALA A 536 -4.91 18.47 -6.82
C ALA A 536 -4.39 17.70 -8.05
N ARG A 537 -4.22 16.38 -7.93
CA ARG A 537 -3.80 15.48 -9.03
C ARG A 537 -4.98 14.88 -9.81
N GLY A 538 -6.22 15.20 -9.44
CA GLY A 538 -7.43 14.67 -10.08
C GLY A 538 -7.66 13.17 -9.81
N VAL A 539 -7.05 12.62 -8.75
CA VAL A 539 -7.24 11.23 -8.35
C VAL A 539 -8.35 11.20 -7.28
N PRO A 540 -9.54 10.66 -7.59
CA PRO A 540 -10.62 10.62 -6.61
C PRO A 540 -10.27 9.68 -5.45
N LEU A 541 -10.55 10.13 -4.23
CA LEU A 541 -10.51 9.26 -3.06
C LEU A 541 -11.73 8.35 -3.03
N ILE A 542 -11.53 7.10 -2.61
CA ILE A 542 -12.58 6.09 -2.45
C ILE A 542 -13.37 6.40 -1.17
N PRO A 543 -14.66 6.76 -1.26
CA PRO A 543 -15.46 6.97 -0.06
C PRO A 543 -15.58 5.68 0.75
N LEU A 544 -15.59 5.81 2.08
CA LEU A 544 -15.59 4.67 3.00
C LEU A 544 -16.77 3.71 2.78
N ASP A 545 -17.97 4.25 2.52
CA ASP A 545 -19.16 3.47 2.20
C ASP A 545 -19.01 2.74 0.86
N THR A 546 -18.41 3.38 -0.14
CA THR A 546 -18.23 2.84 -1.49
C THR A 546 -17.21 1.70 -1.49
N GLY A 547 -16.04 1.90 -0.87
CA GLY A 547 -15.02 0.84 -0.79
C GLY A 547 -15.46 -0.36 0.05
N SER A 548 -16.18 -0.13 1.17
CA SER A 548 -16.73 -1.23 1.97
C SER A 548 -17.85 -1.99 1.24
N HIS A 549 -18.58 -1.32 0.34
CA HIS A 549 -19.49 -2.00 -0.61
C HIS A 549 -18.72 -2.88 -1.57
N ALA A 550 -17.67 -2.32 -2.18
CA ALA A 550 -16.86 -2.98 -3.19
C ALA A 550 -16.26 -4.30 -2.66
N LEU A 551 -15.72 -4.28 -1.43
CA LEU A 551 -15.27 -5.50 -0.75
C LEU A 551 -16.40 -6.53 -0.63
N LEU A 552 -17.59 -6.08 -0.19
CA LEU A 552 -18.71 -6.98 0.01
C LEU A 552 -19.14 -7.64 -1.31
N CYS A 553 -19.17 -6.87 -2.39
CA CYS A 553 -19.39 -7.40 -3.74
C CYS A 553 -18.27 -8.37 -4.12
N GLU A 554 -16.98 -8.07 -3.91
CA GLU A 554 -15.93 -9.04 -4.25
C GLU A 554 -15.97 -10.33 -3.44
N ILE A 555 -16.55 -10.33 -2.23
CA ILE A 555 -16.70 -11.55 -1.44
C ILE A 555 -17.96 -12.32 -1.85
N LEU A 556 -19.11 -11.64 -1.88
CA LEU A 556 -20.44 -12.28 -1.98
C LEU A 556 -20.95 -12.36 -3.41
N ALA A 557 -20.46 -11.50 -4.31
CA ALA A 557 -20.93 -11.49 -5.67
C ALA A 557 -20.63 -12.82 -6.34
N GLU A 558 -21.45 -13.01 -7.34
CA GLU A 558 -21.78 -14.29 -7.82
C GLU A 558 -20.68 -14.61 -8.93
N GLY A 559 -19.80 -15.60 -8.78
CA GLY A 559 -18.96 -16.23 -9.82
C GLY A 559 -17.67 -16.88 -9.30
N VAL A 560 -16.82 -17.36 -10.22
CA VAL A 560 -15.40 -17.58 -9.91
C VAL A 560 -14.74 -16.22 -9.68
N ALA A 561 -14.15 -16.02 -8.51
CA ALA A 561 -13.46 -14.79 -8.20
C ALA A 561 -12.23 -14.66 -9.08
N HIS A 562 -12.03 -13.46 -9.63
CA HIS A 562 -10.72 -13.15 -10.16
C HIS A 562 -9.77 -12.89 -8.97
N PRO A 563 -8.61 -13.57 -8.86
CA PRO A 563 -7.78 -13.49 -7.67
C PRO A 563 -7.23 -12.10 -7.35
N GLU A 564 -7.17 -11.23 -8.35
CA GLU A 564 -6.62 -9.88 -8.23
C GLU A 564 -7.55 -8.86 -8.88
N ILE A 565 -8.00 -7.90 -8.06
CA ILE A 565 -8.94 -6.85 -8.43
C ILE A 565 -8.32 -5.49 -8.15
N VAL A 566 -8.34 -4.61 -9.14
CA VAL A 566 -7.94 -3.21 -9.01
C VAL A 566 -9.16 -2.35 -8.81
N PHE A 567 -9.12 -1.53 -7.76
CA PHE A 567 -10.12 -0.53 -7.43
C PHE A 567 -9.48 0.86 -7.41
N ALA A 568 -9.50 1.53 -8.56
CA ALA A 568 -8.82 2.81 -8.76
C ALA A 568 -9.65 3.79 -9.59
N GLY A 569 -9.24 5.07 -9.57
CA GLY A 569 -9.58 6.03 -10.63
C GLY A 569 -8.87 5.68 -11.95
N LEU A 570 -8.92 6.57 -12.95
CA LEU A 570 -8.42 6.32 -14.32
C LEU A 570 -7.00 5.69 -14.35
N PRO A 571 -6.84 4.44 -14.84
CA PRO A 571 -5.57 3.68 -14.82
C PRO A 571 -4.42 4.40 -15.52
N GLU A 572 -4.70 5.15 -16.59
CA GLU A 572 -3.69 5.84 -17.39
C GLU A 572 -3.03 7.02 -16.64
N ALA A 573 -3.65 7.50 -15.56
CA ALA A 573 -3.05 8.49 -14.66
C ALA A 573 -1.97 7.89 -13.74
N MET A 574 -1.96 6.56 -13.58
CA MET A 574 -1.09 5.84 -12.65
C MET A 574 0.10 5.15 -13.34
N LEU A 575 0.15 5.18 -14.67
CA LEU A 575 1.25 4.63 -15.46
C LEU A 575 2.41 5.64 -15.57
N PRO A 576 3.68 5.18 -15.57
CA PRO A 576 4.81 6.04 -15.87
C PRO A 576 4.67 6.71 -17.24
N ASP A 577 5.20 7.93 -17.39
CA ASP A 577 5.08 8.74 -18.61
C ASP A 577 5.60 8.05 -19.89
N HIS A 578 6.46 7.03 -19.76
CA HIS A 578 7.03 6.27 -20.89
C HIS A 578 6.15 5.11 -21.40
N VAL A 579 5.02 4.80 -20.75
CA VAL A 579 4.13 3.66 -21.11
C VAL A 579 2.98 4.09 -22.05
N GLN A 580 2.87 5.37 -22.42
CA GLN A 580 1.78 5.82 -23.28
C GLN A 580 1.97 5.43 -24.76
N ASP A 581 1.10 4.54 -25.23
CA ASP A 581 0.91 4.21 -26.64
C ASP A 581 0.59 5.48 -27.46
N GLY A 582 1.29 5.66 -28.58
CA GLY A 582 1.11 6.76 -29.53
C GLY A 582 -0.20 6.71 -30.34
N GLY A 583 -1.33 6.36 -29.72
CA GLY A 583 -2.56 6.01 -30.41
C GLY A 583 -3.81 6.85 -30.11
N THR A 584 -3.92 7.52 -28.96
CA THR A 584 -5.15 8.29 -28.65
C THR A 584 -4.80 9.69 -28.18
N GLY A 585 -4.98 10.66 -29.07
CA GLY A 585 -4.80 12.09 -28.84
C GLY A 585 -5.80 12.66 -27.82
N VAL A 586 -5.64 12.30 -26.55
CA VAL A 586 -6.10 13.13 -25.44
C VAL A 586 -4.93 14.02 -25.05
N GLN A 587 -4.97 15.28 -25.49
CA GLN A 587 -4.02 16.29 -25.05
C GLN A 587 -4.05 16.38 -23.52
N ARG A 588 -3.03 15.86 -22.82
CA ARG A 588 -2.71 16.34 -21.48
C ARG A 588 -2.13 17.75 -21.63
N LYS A 589 -2.69 18.70 -20.86
CA LYS A 589 -2.03 19.99 -20.64
C LYS A 589 -0.61 19.73 -20.11
N PRO A 590 0.39 20.52 -20.55
CA PRO A 590 1.80 20.21 -20.31
C PRO A 590 2.10 20.08 -18.82
N GLY A 591 2.93 19.08 -18.50
CA GLY A 591 3.35 18.71 -17.15
C GLY A 591 3.90 19.89 -16.36
N ILE A 592 3.41 20.01 -15.12
CA ILE A 592 3.97 20.93 -14.13
C ILE A 592 5.18 20.22 -13.52
N GLN A 593 6.37 20.77 -13.80
CA GLN A 593 7.61 20.41 -13.13
C GLN A 593 7.46 20.62 -11.62
N VAL A 594 7.83 19.60 -10.84
CA VAL A 594 7.86 19.63 -9.38
C VAL A 594 9.19 20.27 -8.94
N ALA A 595 9.10 21.30 -8.10
CA ALA A 595 10.21 21.80 -7.29
C ALA A 595 10.18 21.12 -5.91
#